data_AF-A0A5P9HWP8-F1
#
_entry.id   AF-A0A5P9HWP8-F1
#
_cell.length_a   1.000
_cell.length_b   1.000
_cell.length_c   1.000
_cell.angle_alpha   90.00
_cell.angle_beta   90.00
_cell.angle_gamma   90.00
#
_symmetry.space_group_name_H-M   'P 1'
#
loop_
_entity.id
_entity.type
_entity.pdbx_description
1 polymer ?
#
loop_
_entity_poly.entity_id
_entity_poly.type
_entity_poly.pdbx_seq_one_letter_code
_entity_poly.pdbx_strand_id
1 'polypeptide(L)'
;MESAFWTKDTLKWSGHIRLALLVVLALTAVATVAVHVRGDDPSALSAIMKAAFVFFAGLISAEGVSAIYDYYSASLRLGSIMERLETAKASGLPDPDLANILSDYNSTVESGPMPLPWVYGVRKRNISAAWAKRTDQIGGGA
;
A
#
# COMPACT_ATOMS: atom_id res chain seq x y z
N MET A 1 -18.82 6.66 -1.77
CA MET A 1 -18.41 5.41 -2.45
C MET A 1 -17.19 5.61 -3.32
N GLU A 2 -17.24 6.57 -4.25
CA GLU A 2 -16.12 6.81 -5.18
C GLU A 2 -14.82 7.15 -4.43
N SER A 3 -14.81 8.16 -3.56
CA SER A 3 -13.62 8.54 -2.78
C SER A 3 -12.93 7.34 -2.10
N ALA A 4 -13.69 6.49 -1.41
CA ALA A 4 -13.17 5.29 -0.75
C ALA A 4 -12.54 4.29 -1.73
N PHE A 5 -13.13 4.10 -2.92
CA PHE A 5 -12.56 3.26 -3.98
C PHE A 5 -11.20 3.77 -4.44
N TRP A 6 -11.12 5.07 -4.72
CA TRP A 6 -9.91 5.72 -5.20
C TRP A 6 -8.81 5.71 -4.13
N THR A 7 -9.14 6.00 -2.88
CA THR A 7 -8.19 5.96 -1.76
C THR A 7 -7.66 4.54 -1.53
N LYS A 8 -8.54 3.53 -1.55
CA LYS A 8 -8.17 2.11 -1.42
C LYS A 8 -7.15 1.69 -2.48
N ASP A 9 -7.42 1.98 -3.77
CA ASP A 9 -6.51 1.59 -4.85
C ASP A 9 -5.16 2.31 -4.73
N THR A 10 -5.17 3.59 -4.40
CA THR A 10 -3.96 4.40 -4.25
C THR A 10 -3.09 3.88 -3.10
N LEU A 11 -3.68 3.53 -1.95
CA LEU A 11 -2.96 2.94 -0.81
C LEU A 11 -2.40 1.56 -1.15
N LYS A 12 -3.19 0.71 -1.80
CA LYS A 12 -2.74 -0.62 -2.24
C LYS A 12 -1.52 -0.53 -3.15
N TRP A 13 -1.57 0.35 -4.15
CA TRP A 13 -0.44 0.53 -5.08
C TRP A 13 0.76 1.20 -4.43
N SER A 14 0.55 2.12 -3.50
CA SER A 14 1.63 2.70 -2.69
C SER A 14 2.37 1.62 -1.89
N GLY A 15 1.64 0.66 -1.31
CA GLY A 15 2.20 -0.52 -0.64
C GLY A 15 3.00 -1.42 -1.59
N HIS A 16 2.47 -1.73 -2.77
CA HIS A 16 3.19 -2.52 -3.79
C HIS A 16 4.49 -1.85 -4.25
N ILE A 17 4.45 -0.53 -4.49
CA ILE A 17 5.63 0.23 -4.90
C ILE A 17 6.67 0.25 -3.78
N ARG A 18 6.26 0.50 -2.54
CA ARG A 18 7.17 0.49 -1.40
C ARG A 18 7.82 -0.88 -1.20
N LEU A 19 7.07 -1.96 -1.40
CA LEU A 19 7.61 -3.32 -1.41
C LEU A 19 8.60 -3.53 -2.57
N ALA A 20 8.26 -3.11 -3.79
CA ALA A 20 9.13 -3.25 -4.95
C ALA A 20 10.45 -2.50 -4.76
N LEU A 21 10.40 -1.27 -4.22
CA LEU A 21 11.60 -0.50 -3.87
C LEU A 21 12.47 -1.25 -2.85
N LEU A 22 11.86 -1.81 -1.81
CA LEU A 22 12.59 -2.59 -0.80
C LEU A 22 13.24 -3.84 -1.40
N VAL A 23 12.55 -4.54 -2.30
CA VAL A 23 13.08 -5.71 -3.01
C VAL A 23 14.25 -5.33 -3.92
N VAL A 24 14.12 -4.28 -4.75
CA VAL A 24 15.20 -3.79 -5.62
C VAL A 24 16.42 -3.45 -4.77
N LEU A 25 16.21 -2.74 -3.68
CA LEU A 25 17.28 -2.33 -2.78
C LEU A 25 17.98 -3.53 -2.15
N ALA A 26 17.22 -4.52 -1.67
CA ALA A 26 17.76 -5.78 -1.15
C ALA A 26 18.59 -6.52 -2.21
N LEU A 27 18.11 -6.60 -3.45
CA LEU A 27 18.84 -7.23 -4.56
C LEU A 27 20.15 -6.48 -4.87
N THR A 28 20.16 -5.15 -4.87
CA THR A 28 21.39 -4.37 -5.10
C THR A 28 22.41 -4.59 -3.99
N ALA A 29 21.96 -4.70 -2.73
CA ALA A 29 22.84 -4.99 -1.61
C ALA A 29 23.45 -6.39 -1.71
N VAL A 30 22.64 -7.42 -2.04
CA VAL A 30 23.13 -8.78 -2.27
C VAL A 30 24.13 -8.83 -3.43
N ALA A 31 23.83 -8.15 -4.55
CA ALA A 31 24.73 -8.10 -5.70
C ALA A 31 26.07 -7.45 -5.36
N THR A 32 26.04 -6.36 -4.57
CA THR A 32 27.26 -5.67 -4.11
C THR A 32 28.13 -6.59 -3.26
N VAL A 33 27.54 -7.32 -2.32
CA VAL A 33 28.26 -8.32 -1.51
C VAL A 33 28.84 -9.42 -2.40
N ALA A 34 28.04 -9.97 -3.32
CA ALA A 34 28.44 -11.06 -4.20
C ALA A 34 29.64 -10.71 -5.12
N VAL A 35 29.71 -9.46 -5.62
CA VAL A 35 30.84 -8.98 -6.41
C VAL A 35 32.13 -8.94 -5.58
N HIS A 36 32.05 -8.46 -4.33
CA HIS A 36 33.23 -8.24 -3.51
C HIS A 36 33.72 -9.49 -2.76
N VAL A 37 32.87 -10.50 -2.55
CA VAL A 37 33.28 -11.83 -2.08
C VAL A 37 34.29 -12.50 -3.03
N ARG A 38 34.32 -12.11 -4.31
CA ARG A 38 35.28 -12.64 -5.30
C ARG A 38 36.65 -11.94 -5.30
N GLY A 39 36.83 -10.88 -4.52
CA GLY A 39 38.11 -10.17 -4.42
C GLY A 39 39.00 -10.77 -3.33
N ASP A 40 40.31 -10.85 -3.58
CA ASP A 40 41.32 -11.42 -2.67
C ASP A 40 41.74 -10.47 -1.52
N ASP A 41 40.94 -9.44 -1.18
CA ASP A 41 41.21 -8.51 -0.08
C ASP A 41 40.24 -8.74 1.11
N PRO A 42 40.67 -9.47 2.16
CA PRO A 42 39.85 -9.76 3.34
C PRO A 42 39.42 -8.50 4.11
N SER A 43 40.18 -7.41 4.03
CA SER A 43 39.90 -6.17 4.74
C SER A 43 38.75 -5.40 4.10
N ALA A 44 38.73 -5.34 2.76
CA ALA A 44 37.64 -4.78 1.98
C ALA A 44 36.34 -5.59 2.15
N LEU A 45 36.45 -6.92 2.18
CA LEU A 45 35.31 -7.81 2.40
C LEU A 45 34.62 -7.56 3.75
N SER A 46 35.40 -7.41 4.84
CA SER A 46 34.87 -7.13 6.17
C SER A 46 34.14 -5.79 6.25
N ALA A 47 34.69 -4.74 5.64
CA ALA A 47 34.07 -3.42 5.62
C ALA A 47 32.74 -3.43 4.85
N ILE A 48 32.69 -4.12 3.70
CA ILE A 48 31.49 -4.23 2.86
C ILE A 48 30.41 -5.07 3.54
N MET A 49 30.77 -6.17 4.20
CA MET A 49 29.80 -6.95 4.97
C MET A 49 29.19 -6.13 6.11
N LYS A 50 29.98 -5.33 6.82
CA LYS A 50 29.47 -4.44 7.88
C LYS A 50 28.54 -3.37 7.30
N ALA A 51 28.92 -2.73 6.18
CA ALA A 51 28.08 -1.75 5.51
C ALA A 51 26.76 -2.37 5.03
N ALA A 52 26.81 -3.56 4.42
CA ALA A 52 25.62 -4.29 4.01
C ALA A 52 24.73 -4.66 5.20
N PHE A 53 25.29 -5.14 6.31
CA PHE A 53 24.52 -5.47 7.51
C PHE A 53 23.85 -4.25 8.13
N VAL A 54 24.54 -3.12 8.25
CA VAL A 54 23.96 -1.86 8.75
C VAL A 54 22.84 -1.39 7.83
N PHE A 55 23.04 -1.51 6.52
CA PHE A 55 22.05 -1.14 5.52
C PHE A 55 20.82 -2.06 5.56
N PHE A 56 21.01 -3.38 5.63
CA PHE A 56 19.92 -4.35 5.79
C PHE A 56 19.18 -4.16 7.11
N ALA A 57 19.89 -3.90 8.22
CA ALA A 57 19.28 -3.61 9.51
C ALA A 57 18.42 -2.34 9.48
N GLY A 58 18.85 -1.31 8.73
CA GLY A 58 18.05 -0.10 8.52
C GLY A 58 16.81 -0.33 7.65
N LEU A 59 16.89 -1.20 6.65
CA LEU A 59 15.79 -1.48 5.71
C LEU A 59 14.75 -2.46 6.24
N ILE A 60 15.23 -3.48 6.94
CA ILE A 60 14.42 -4.45 7.67
C ILE A 60 14.03 -3.86 9.03
N SER A 61 14.46 -2.63 9.35
CA SER A 61 13.96 -1.93 10.53
C SER A 61 12.44 -1.98 10.50
N ALA A 62 11.86 -2.11 11.69
CA ALA A 62 10.42 -2.29 11.86
C ALA A 62 9.63 -1.29 11.02
N GLU A 63 10.14 -0.07 10.83
CA GLU A 63 9.55 1.04 10.07
C GLU A 63 9.36 0.78 8.55
N GLY A 64 10.27 0.02 7.92
CA GLY A 64 10.19 -0.27 6.49
C GLY A 64 9.05 -1.26 6.18
N VAL A 65 9.03 -2.36 6.93
CA VAL A 65 8.05 -3.44 6.80
C VAL A 65 6.72 -3.06 7.42
N SER A 66 6.70 -2.40 8.58
CA SER A 66 5.46 -1.93 9.23
C SER A 66 4.71 -0.97 8.31
N ALA A 67 5.41 -0.04 7.66
CA ALA A 67 4.76 0.89 6.75
C ALA A 67 4.08 0.17 5.57
N ILE A 68 4.70 -0.89 5.03
CA ILE A 68 4.08 -1.72 3.99
C ILE A 68 2.80 -2.39 4.52
N TYR A 69 2.88 -2.95 5.73
CA TYR A 69 1.72 -3.54 6.41
C TYR A 69 0.61 -2.50 6.63
N ASP A 70 0.95 -1.27 7.01
CA ASP A 70 0.00 -0.19 7.23
C ASP A 70 -0.74 0.20 5.94
N TYR A 71 -0.05 0.24 4.79
CA TYR A 71 -0.70 0.48 3.50
C TYR A 71 -1.73 -0.60 3.16
N TYR A 72 -1.36 -1.87 3.33
CA TYR A 72 -2.26 -2.97 3.01
C TYR A 72 -3.43 -3.06 4.00
N SER A 73 -3.16 -2.88 5.29
CA SER A 73 -4.20 -2.92 6.32
C SER A 73 -5.22 -1.79 6.13
N ALA A 74 -4.78 -0.56 5.82
CA ALA A 74 -5.66 0.56 5.50
C ALA A 74 -6.48 0.30 4.23
N SER A 75 -5.87 -0.25 3.17
CA SER A 75 -6.58 -0.66 1.95
C SER A 75 -7.65 -1.74 2.23
N LEU A 76 -7.35 -2.73 3.07
CA LEU A 76 -8.31 -3.78 3.45
C LEU A 76 -9.47 -3.21 4.26
N ARG A 77 -9.20 -2.35 5.24
CA ARG A 77 -10.23 -1.66 6.04
C ARG A 77 -11.15 -0.82 5.16
N LEU A 78 -10.60 -0.03 4.23
CA LEU A 78 -11.40 0.71 3.25
C LEU A 78 -12.25 -0.22 2.38
N GLY A 79 -11.73 -1.39 2.02
CA GLY A 79 -12.50 -2.42 1.33
C GLY A 79 -13.74 -2.87 2.11
N SER A 80 -13.57 -3.19 3.39
CA SER A 80 -14.68 -3.59 4.26
C SER A 80 -15.70 -2.45 4.46
N ILE A 81 -15.24 -1.22 4.62
CA ILE A 81 -16.10 -0.02 4.72
C ILE A 81 -16.96 0.15 3.46
N MET A 82 -16.37 -0.08 2.28
CA MET A 82 -17.11 -0.03 1.02
C MET A 82 -18.20 -1.09 0.93
N GLU A 83 -17.91 -2.34 1.30
CA GLU A 83 -18.89 -3.43 1.31
C GLU A 83 -20.05 -3.15 2.28
N ARG A 84 -19.75 -2.59 3.45
CA ARG A 84 -20.76 -2.14 4.42
C ARG A 84 -21.64 -1.03 3.85
N LEU A 85 -21.05 -0.06 3.16
CA LEU A 85 -21.79 1.03 2.54
C LEU A 85 -22.70 0.53 1.39
N GLU A 86 -22.27 -0.50 0.65
CA GLU A 86 -23.08 -1.15 -0.39
C GLU A 86 -24.25 -1.94 0.19
N THR A 87 -24.00 -2.66 1.28
CA THR A 87 -25.03 -3.38 2.02
C THR A 87 -26.07 -2.42 2.57
N ALA A 88 -25.62 -1.33 3.20
CA ALA A 88 -26.49 -0.28 3.74
C ALA A 88 -27.32 0.40 2.64
N LYS A 89 -26.73 0.61 1.45
CA LYS A 89 -27.45 1.13 0.29
C LYS A 89 -28.54 0.18 -0.18
N ALA A 90 -28.26 -1.13 -0.22
CA ALA A 90 -29.22 -2.15 -0.64
C ALA A 90 -30.37 -2.35 0.37
N SER A 91 -30.11 -2.13 1.67
CA SER A 91 -31.09 -2.32 2.75
C SER A 91 -31.93 -1.08 3.07
N GLY A 92 -31.73 0.05 2.37
CA GLY A 92 -32.53 1.26 2.56
C GLY A 92 -32.02 2.25 3.60
N LEU A 93 -30.69 2.32 3.82
CA LEU A 93 -29.94 3.36 4.55
C LEU A 93 -30.63 3.90 5.82
N PRO A 94 -30.50 3.22 6.98
CA PRO A 94 -30.73 3.87 8.26
C PRO A 94 -29.65 4.94 8.49
N ASP A 95 -30.05 6.21 8.68
CA ASP A 95 -29.13 7.34 8.89
C ASP A 95 -28.05 7.11 9.99
N PRO A 96 -28.33 6.43 11.12
CA PRO A 96 -27.31 6.16 12.14
C PRO A 96 -26.18 5.24 11.65
N ASP A 97 -26.51 4.25 10.83
CA ASP A 97 -25.52 3.31 10.29
C ASP A 97 -24.63 4.00 9.26
N LEU A 98 -25.21 4.91 8.46
CA LEU A 98 -24.43 5.70 7.51
C LEU A 98 -23.41 6.60 8.23
N ALA A 99 -23.84 7.28 9.31
CA ALA A 99 -22.94 8.13 10.10
C ALA A 99 -21.78 7.34 10.69
N ASN A 100 -22.03 6.13 11.21
CA ASN A 100 -20.99 5.24 11.73
C ASN A 100 -20.02 4.79 10.64
N ILE A 101 -20.52 4.39 9.45
CA ILE A 101 -19.66 3.97 8.34
C ILE A 101 -18.77 5.12 7.84
N LEU A 102 -19.31 6.35 7.80
CA LEU A 102 -18.53 7.54 7.41
C LEU A 102 -17.50 7.94 8.47
N SER A 103 -17.81 7.76 9.76
CA SER A 103 -16.85 7.94 10.84
C SER A 103 -15.68 6.95 10.73
N ASP A 104 -15.98 5.67 10.50
CA ASP A 104 -14.96 4.63 10.27
C ASP A 104 -14.09 4.93 9.05
N TYR A 105 -14.70 5.48 7.99
CA TYR A 105 -13.97 5.94 6.80
C TYR A 105 -12.96 7.04 7.14
N ASN A 106 -13.41 8.11 7.80
CA ASN A 106 -12.52 9.22 8.17
C ASN A 106 -11.39 8.75 9.09
N SER A 107 -11.72 7.96 10.12
CA SER A 107 -10.73 7.40 11.03
C SER A 107 -9.69 6.54 10.29
N THR A 108 -10.12 5.73 9.32
CA THR A 108 -9.20 4.90 8.51
C THR A 108 -8.31 5.75 7.60
N VAL A 109 -8.83 6.83 7.03
CA VAL A 109 -8.03 7.73 6.16
C VAL A 109 -7.03 8.53 6.99
N GLU A 110 -7.44 9.05 8.15
CA GLU A 110 -6.60 9.88 9.02
C GLU A 110 -5.50 9.07 9.72
N SER A 111 -5.80 7.83 10.13
CA SER A 111 -4.82 6.92 10.75
C SER A 111 -3.96 6.17 9.74
N GLY A 112 -4.35 6.17 8.46
CA GLY A 112 -3.63 5.47 7.40
C GLY A 112 -2.34 6.18 7.00
N PRO A 113 -1.38 5.46 6.38
CA PRO A 113 -0.17 6.08 5.86
C PRO A 113 -0.51 7.03 4.70
N MET A 114 0.24 8.13 4.59
CA MET A 114 0.08 9.07 3.49
C MET A 114 0.41 8.38 2.15
N PRO A 115 -0.50 8.36 1.16
CA PRO A 115 -0.22 7.77 -0.14
C PRO A 115 0.98 8.43 -0.84
N LEU A 116 1.68 7.66 -1.68
CA LEU A 116 2.77 8.22 -2.48
C LEU A 116 2.22 9.26 -3.48
N PRO A 117 2.76 10.50 -3.52
CA PRO A 117 2.11 11.63 -4.22
C PRO A 117 1.81 11.40 -5.71
N TRP A 118 2.69 10.68 -6.40
CA TRP A 118 2.61 10.43 -7.84
C TRP A 118 1.77 9.20 -8.19
N VAL A 119 1.45 8.33 -7.23
CA VAL A 119 0.71 7.09 -7.49
C VAL A 119 -0.69 7.37 -8.01
N TYR A 120 -1.36 8.38 -7.45
CA TYR A 120 -2.66 8.81 -7.95
C TYR A 120 -2.59 9.23 -9.42
N GLY A 121 -1.61 10.05 -9.81
CA GLY A 121 -1.45 10.53 -11.18
C GLY A 121 -1.24 9.39 -12.17
N VAL A 122 -0.39 8.43 -11.83
CA VAL A 122 -0.10 7.26 -12.68
C VAL A 122 -1.29 6.31 -12.78
N ARG A 123 -2.01 6.11 -11.68
CA ARG A 123 -3.12 5.16 -11.59
C ARG A 123 -4.47 5.74 -12.04
N LYS A 124 -4.62 7.06 -12.12
CA LYS A 124 -5.89 7.75 -12.40
C LYS A 124 -6.70 7.09 -13.53
N ARG A 125 -6.08 6.87 -14.70
CA ARG A 125 -6.76 6.24 -15.85
C ARG A 125 -7.28 4.84 -15.54
N ASN A 126 -6.46 4.02 -14.87
CA ASN A 126 -6.82 2.65 -14.54
C ASN A 126 -7.89 2.60 -13.43
N ILE A 127 -7.81 3.51 -12.45
CA ILE A 127 -8.82 3.64 -11.39
C ILE A 127 -10.15 4.06 -12.00
N SER A 128 -10.18 5.07 -12.87
CA SER A 128 -11.41 5.52 -13.54
C SER A 128 -12.06 4.40 -14.36
N ALA A 129 -11.28 3.63 -15.12
CA ALA A 129 -11.80 2.49 -15.87
C ALA A 129 -12.36 1.38 -14.95
N ALA A 130 -11.66 1.09 -13.86
CA ALA A 130 -12.11 0.10 -12.88
C ALA A 130 -13.36 0.56 -12.13
N TRP A 131 -13.45 1.86 -11.82
CA TRP A 131 -14.62 2.47 -11.20
C TRP A 131 -15.84 2.40 -12.12
N ALA A 132 -15.70 2.81 -13.38
CA ALA A 132 -16.78 2.74 -14.38
C ALA A 132 -17.32 1.31 -14.53
N LYS A 133 -16.43 0.32 -14.67
CA LYS A 133 -16.82 -1.09 -14.74
C LYS A 133 -17.58 -1.55 -13.49
N ARG A 134 -17.16 -1.09 -12.31
CA ARG A 134 -17.80 -1.44 -11.03
C ARG A 134 -19.16 -0.81 -10.89
N THR A 135 -19.32 0.46 -11.29
CA THR A 135 -20.62 1.14 -11.25
C THR A 135 -21.62 0.51 -12.20
N ASP A 136 -21.18 0.06 -13.38
CA ASP A 136 -22.04 -0.67 -14.32
C ASP A 136 -22.56 -1.99 -13.71
N GLN A 137 -21.70 -2.72 -12.99
CA GLN A 137 -22.09 -3.96 -12.30
C GLN A 137 -23.08 -3.73 -11.15
N ILE A 138 -22.92 -2.63 -10.40
CA ILE A 138 -23.81 -2.28 -9.30
C ILE A 138 -25.14 -1.70 -9.82
N GLY A 139 -25.13 -1.01 -10.97
CA GLY A 139 -26.31 -0.41 -11.59
C GLY A 139 -27.13 -1.37 -12.46
N GLY A 140 -26.52 -2.41 -13.04
CA GLY A 140 -27.20 -3.39 -13.90
C GLY A 140 -27.92 -4.53 -13.17
N GLY A 141 -27.93 -4.52 -11.83
CA GLY A 141 -28.61 -5.52 -10.99
C GLY A 141 -29.82 -4.99 -10.22
N ALA A 142 -30.29 -3.78 -10.57
CA ALA A 142 -31.48 -3.13 -9.98
C ALA A 142 -32.66 -3.17 -10.96
#